data_AF-A0A657AWH6-F1
#
_entry.id   AF-A0A657AWH6-F1
#
_cell.length_a   1.000
_cell.length_b   1.000
_cell.length_c   1.000
_cell.angle_alpha   90.00
_cell.angle_beta   90.00
_cell.angle_gamma   90.00
#
_symmetry.space_group_name_H-M   'P 1'
#
loop_
_entity.id
_entity.type
_entity.pdbx_description
1 polymer ?
#
loop_
_entity_poly.entity_id
_entity_poly.type
_entity_poly.pdbx_seq_one_letter_code
_entity_poly.pdbx_strand_id
1 'polypeptide(L)'
;MFRNDKLIRPKNLSITITLVLSLLMWFASNTFPIIGLGLAILALGLLAYQCLFYLHVWPTFKQPENPLLFSIYWSLIAGLIIPFLITELIENGVGGILNIFSE
;
A
#
# COMPACT_ATOMS: atom_id res chain seq x y z
N MET A 1 -1.69 2.13 15.35
CA MET A 1 -0.24 2.43 15.25
C MET A 1 0.46 1.71 16.40
N PHE A 2 1.41 0.82 16.10
CA PHE A 2 1.99 -0.23 16.96
C PHE A 2 2.36 0.25 18.38
N ARG A 3 1.41 0.23 19.31
CA ARG A 3 1.63 0.67 20.69
C ARG A 3 2.01 -0.57 21.51
N ASN A 4 3.27 -0.61 21.94
CA ASN A 4 3.86 -1.63 22.83
C ASN A 4 4.16 -3.03 22.24
N ASP A 5 3.90 -3.27 20.96
CA ASP A 5 4.27 -4.54 20.32
C ASP A 5 5.58 -4.40 19.54
N LYS A 6 6.53 -5.31 19.83
CA LYS A 6 7.78 -5.39 19.06
C LYS A 6 7.45 -5.84 17.63
N LEU A 7 7.88 -5.05 16.66
CA LEU A 7 7.78 -5.37 15.24
C LEU A 7 8.77 -6.49 14.90
N ILE A 8 8.34 -7.42 14.06
CA ILE A 8 9.20 -8.47 13.50
C ILE A 8 9.39 -8.19 12.02
N ARG A 9 10.54 -8.61 11.48
CA ARG A 9 10.78 -8.59 10.03
C ARG A 9 9.81 -9.56 9.34
N PRO A 10 9.06 -9.13 8.31
CA PRO A 10 8.20 -10.01 7.55
C PRO A 10 9.01 -11.09 6.81
N LYS A 11 8.35 -12.20 6.50
CA LYS A 11 8.97 -13.33 5.79
C LYS A 11 9.44 -12.89 4.39
N ASN A 12 10.58 -13.41 3.96
CA ASN A 12 11.13 -13.13 2.62
C ASN A 12 10.13 -13.48 1.51
N LEU A 13 9.40 -14.59 1.66
CA LEU A 13 8.36 -15.00 0.72
C LEU A 13 7.30 -13.91 0.53
N SER A 14 6.81 -13.33 1.62
CA SER A 14 5.78 -12.30 1.55
C SER A 14 6.30 -11.04 0.88
N ILE A 15 7.54 -10.62 1.17
CA ILE A 15 8.18 -9.50 0.49
C ILE A 15 8.27 -9.75 -1.02
N THR A 16 8.69 -10.95 -1.43
CA THR A 16 8.78 -11.32 -2.85
C THR A 16 7.42 -11.29 -3.53
N ILE A 17 6.39 -11.88 -2.90
CA ILE A 17 5.03 -11.86 -3.44
C ILE A 17 4.50 -10.42 -3.52
N THR A 18 4.75 -9.58 -2.52
CA THR A 18 4.40 -8.15 -2.53
C THR A 18 4.99 -7.46 -3.74
N LEU A 19 6.28 -7.67 -4.01
CA LEU A 19 7.00 -7.01 -5.11
C LEU A 19 6.49 -7.46 -6.48
N VAL A 20 6.20 -8.75 -6.64
CA VAL A 20 5.62 -9.27 -7.89
C VAL A 20 4.22 -8.70 -8.10
N LEU A 21 3.38 -8.71 -7.06
CA LEU A 21 2.02 -8.18 -7.14
C LEU A 21 2.02 -6.66 -7.37
N SER A 22 2.93 -5.89 -6.77
CA SER A 22 2.98 -4.44 -6.96
C SER A 22 3.30 -4.07 -8.40
N LEU A 23 4.22 -4.81 -9.05
CA LEU A 23 4.54 -4.61 -10.46
C LEU A 23 3.35 -4.97 -11.36
N LEU A 24 2.64 -6.06 -11.05
CA LEU A 24 1.43 -6.44 -11.78
C LEU A 24 0.32 -5.40 -11.63
N MET A 25 0.09 -4.88 -10.43
CA MET A 25 -0.92 -3.85 -10.18
C MET A 25 -0.59 -2.54 -10.88
N TRP A 26 0.67 -2.12 -10.83
CA TRP A 26 1.13 -0.95 -11.57
C TRP A 26 0.94 -1.13 -13.09
N PHE A 27 1.32 -2.28 -13.63
CA PHE A 27 1.14 -2.55 -15.06
C PHE A 27 -0.36 -2.60 -15.45
N ALA A 28 -1.18 -3.23 -14.62
CA ALA A 28 -2.63 -3.31 -14.81
C ALA A 28 -3.29 -1.92 -14.75
N SER A 29 -2.89 -1.05 -13.82
CA SER A 29 -3.44 0.30 -13.70
C SER A 29 -3.09 1.18 -14.91
N ASN A 30 -1.88 1.03 -15.46
CA ASN A 30 -1.47 1.75 -16.66
C ASN A 30 -2.18 1.23 -17.93
N THR A 31 -2.45 -0.08 -18.01
CA THR A 31 -3.11 -0.69 -19.18
C THR A 31 -4.63 -0.44 -19.16
N PHE A 32 -5.26 -0.51 -17.99
CA PHE A 32 -6.70 -0.41 -17.82
C PHE A 32 -7.05 0.62 -16.74
N PRO A 33 -7.39 1.87 -17.12
CA PRO A 33 -7.66 2.94 -16.18
C PRO A 33 -8.78 2.61 -15.16
N ILE A 34 -9.83 1.91 -15.60
CA ILE A 34 -10.97 1.51 -14.75
C ILE A 34 -10.52 0.53 -13.64
N ILE A 35 -9.65 -0.42 -13.98
CA ILE A 35 -9.11 -1.39 -13.02
C ILE A 35 -8.18 -0.67 -12.05
N GLY A 36 -7.34 0.25 -12.55
CA GLY A 36 -6.48 1.09 -11.72
C GLY A 36 -7.27 1.89 -10.67
N LEU A 37 -8.36 2.55 -11.09
CA LEU A 37 -9.25 3.28 -10.19
C LEU A 37 -9.89 2.37 -9.14
N GLY A 38 -10.43 1.21 -9.54
CA GLY A 38 -11.02 0.25 -8.61
C GLY A 38 -10.02 -0.24 -7.55
N LEU A 39 -8.80 -0.55 -7.97
CA LEU A 39 -7.74 -0.97 -7.06
C LEU A 39 -7.25 0.17 -6.15
N ALA A 40 -7.18 1.41 -6.66
CA ALA A 40 -6.79 2.58 -5.86
C ALA A 40 -7.82 2.89 -4.77
N ILE A 41 -9.12 2.84 -5.09
CA ILE A 41 -10.21 3.00 -4.11
C ILE A 41 -10.11 1.90 -3.05
N LEU A 42 -9.84 0.66 -3.45
CA LEU A 42 -9.67 -0.45 -2.53
C LEU A 42 -8.44 -0.27 -1.62
N ALA A 43 -7.32 0.24 -2.16
CA ALA A 43 -6.13 0.57 -1.39
C ALA A 43 -6.40 1.66 -0.33
N LEU A 44 -7.10 2.73 -0.73
CA LEU A 44 -7.52 3.80 0.18
C LEU A 44 -8.50 3.28 1.25
N GLY A 45 -9.46 2.44 0.88
CA GLY A 45 -10.40 1.82 1.82
C GLY A 45 -9.68 0.95 2.85
N LEU A 46 -8.67 0.19 2.43
CA LEU A 46 -7.84 -0.62 3.32
C LEU A 46 -6.95 0.23 4.24
N LEU A 47 -6.42 1.36 3.76
CA LEU A 47 -5.69 2.32 4.60
C LEU A 47 -6.62 2.99 5.62
N ALA A 48 -7.80 3.44 5.20
CA ALA A 48 -8.80 4.01 6.10
C ALA A 48 -9.23 2.99 7.15
N TYR A 49 -9.47 1.74 6.74
CA TYR A 49 -9.78 0.65 7.66
C TYR A 49 -8.63 0.38 8.64
N GLN A 50 -7.38 0.44 8.19
CA GLN A 50 -6.21 0.33 9.07
C GLN A 50 -6.17 1.43 10.12
N CYS A 51 -6.45 2.68 9.71
CA CYS A 51 -6.48 3.83 10.62
C CYS A 51 -7.63 3.76 11.62
N LEU A 52 -8.83 3.36 11.19
CA LEU A 52 -10.03 3.35 12.03
C LEU A 52 -10.10 2.14 12.97
N PHE A 53 -9.76 0.95 12.47
CA PHE A 53 -9.95 -0.33 13.19
C PHE A 53 -8.64 -0.95 13.70
N TYR A 54 -7.52 -0.25 13.60
CA TYR A 54 -6.21 -0.74 14.04
C TYR A 54 -5.86 -2.11 13.42
N LEU A 55 -6.08 -2.26 12.11
CA LEU A 55 -5.69 -3.48 11.41
C LEU A 55 -4.17 -3.66 11.48
N HIS A 56 -3.73 -4.71 12.18
CA HIS A 56 -2.31 -5.06 12.30
C HIS A 56 -1.90 -5.90 11.08
N VAL A 57 -1.56 -5.22 9.99
CA VAL A 57 -1.04 -5.90 8.79
C VAL A 57 0.43 -6.28 8.94
N TRP A 58 1.20 -5.47 9.66
CA TRP A 58 2.62 -5.75 9.90
C TRP A 58 2.78 -6.83 10.99
N PRO A 59 3.67 -7.82 10.81
CA PRO A 59 3.87 -8.88 11.80
C PRO A 59 4.43 -8.39 13.14
N THR A 60 3.85 -8.91 14.22
CA THR A 60 4.32 -8.67 15.60
C THR A 60 4.61 -9.99 16.31
N PHE A 61 5.25 -9.94 17.48
CA PHE A 61 5.47 -11.14 18.31
C PHE A 61 4.18 -11.86 18.72
N LYS A 62 3.07 -11.13 18.87
CA LYS A 62 1.79 -11.69 19.30
C LYS A 62 0.95 -12.19 18.13
N GLN A 63 1.16 -11.65 16.93
CA GLN A 63 0.36 -11.95 15.76
C GLN A 63 1.26 -12.34 14.58
N PRO A 64 1.37 -13.65 14.30
CA PRO A 64 2.13 -14.12 13.16
C PRO A 64 1.49 -13.64 11.86
N GLU A 65 2.34 -13.28 10.91
CA GLU A 65 1.91 -12.75 9.62
C GLU A 65 1.14 -13.79 8.81
N ASN A 66 0.08 -13.33 8.14
CA ASN A 66 -0.53 -14.03 7.01
C ASN A 66 0.12 -13.51 5.71
N PRO A 67 0.93 -14.32 5.01
CA PRO A 67 1.71 -13.88 3.84
C PRO A 67 0.84 -13.26 2.75
N LEU A 68 -0.33 -13.85 2.46
CA LEU A 68 -1.21 -13.38 1.40
C LEU A 68 -1.80 -12.02 1.74
N LEU A 69 -2.30 -11.86 2.97
CA LEU A 69 -2.91 -10.61 3.40
C LEU A 69 -1.87 -9.49 3.49
N PHE A 70 -0.67 -9.79 4.00
CA PHE A 70 0.46 -8.87 3.99
C PHE A 70 0.79 -8.45 2.56
N SER A 71 0.94 -9.41 1.64
CA SER A 71 1.37 -9.12 0.28
C SER A 71 0.34 -8.34 -0.51
N ILE A 72 -0.94 -8.70 -0.45
CA ILE A 72 -2.01 -7.96 -1.14
C ILE A 72 -2.05 -6.52 -0.63
N TYR A 73 -2.08 -6.33 0.69
CA TYR A 73 -2.17 -5.01 1.30
C TYR A 73 -1.00 -4.12 0.90
N TRP A 74 0.23 -4.59 1.08
CA TRP A 74 1.41 -3.79 0.77
C TRP A 74 1.65 -3.64 -0.74
N SER A 75 1.18 -4.59 -1.57
CA SER A 75 1.29 -4.49 -3.03
C SER A 75 0.39 -3.40 -3.61
N LEU A 76 -0.79 -3.19 -3.03
CA LEU A 76 -1.69 -2.11 -3.40
C LEU A 76 -1.07 -0.75 -3.09
N ILE A 77 -0.48 -0.61 -1.89
CA ILE A 77 0.20 0.63 -1.50
C ILE A 77 1.43 0.86 -2.38
N ALA A 78 2.30 -0.14 -2.50
CA ALA A 78 3.57 0.00 -3.22
C ALA A 78 3.42 0.06 -4.75
N GLY A 79 2.38 -0.56 -5.30
CA GLY A 79 2.13 -0.60 -6.74
C GLY A 79 1.27 0.54 -7.26
N LEU A 80 0.49 1.22 -6.40
CA LEU A 80 -0.44 2.27 -6.84
C LEU A 80 -0.15 3.59 -6.15
N ILE A 81 -0.16 3.61 -4.81
CA ILE A 81 -0.04 4.85 -4.04
C ILE A 81 1.36 5.43 -4.15
N ILE A 82 2.40 4.60 -3.96
CA ILE A 82 3.79 5.08 -4.05
C ILE A 82 4.10 5.62 -5.46
N PRO A 83 3.82 4.90 -6.56
CA PRO A 83 4.08 5.42 -7.90
C PRO A 83 3.30 6.69 -8.20
N PHE A 84 2.03 6.77 -7.78
CA PHE A 84 1.23 8.00 -7.91
C PHE A 84 1.89 9.20 -7.22
N LEU A 85 2.31 9.04 -5.96
CA LEU A 85 3.00 10.10 -5.21
C LEU A 85 4.35 10.48 -5.85
N ILE A 86 5.07 9.51 -6.41
CA ILE A 86 6.34 9.76 -7.10
C ILE A 86 6.09 10.54 -8.40
N THR A 87 5.10 10.15 -9.20
CA THR A 87 4.72 10.86 -10.43
C THR A 87 4.34 12.30 -10.10
N GLU A 88 3.47 12.50 -9.10
CA GLU A 88 3.05 13.83 -8.67
C GLU A 88 4.23 14.69 -8.19
N LEU A 89 5.16 14.09 -7.45
CA LEU A 89 6.38 14.78 -6.99
C LEU A 89 7.28 15.20 -8.16
N ILE A 90 7.38 14.37 -9.20
CA ILE A 90 8.21 14.65 -10.38
C ILE A 90 7.56 15.73 -11.25
N GLU A 91 6.25 15.66 -11.47
CA GLU A 91 5.52 16.54 -12.38
C GLU A 91 5.23 17.91 -11.75
N ASN A 92 4.74 17.92 -10.50
CA ASN A 92 4.20 19.10 -9.83
C ASN A 92 5.03 19.52 -8.60
N GLY A 93 6.15 18.83 -8.33
CA GLY A 93 7.01 19.10 -7.19
C GLY A 93 6.31 18.83 -5.85
N VAL A 94 6.85 19.42 -4.78
CA VAL A 94 6.24 19.32 -3.44
C VAL A 94 4.86 20.01 -3.39
N GLY A 95 4.64 21.00 -4.27
CA GLY A 95 3.36 21.71 -4.38
C GLY A 95 2.21 20.80 -4.82
N GLY A 96 2.45 19.88 -5.76
CA GLY A 96 1.45 18.89 -6.18
C GLY A 96 0.98 18.00 -5.03
N ILE A 97 1.92 17.51 -4.22
CA ILE A 97 1.59 16.69 -3.04
C ILE A 97 0.77 17.50 -2.03
N LEU A 98 1.18 18.73 -1.71
CA LEU A 98 0.47 19.56 -0.73
C LEU A 98 -0.94 19.92 -1.19
N ASN A 99 -1.14 20.12 -2.49
CA ASN A 99 -2.46 20.41 -3.07
C ASN A 99 -3.46 19.26 -2.87
N ILE A 100 -3.00 18.00 -2.94
CA ILE A 100 -3.86 16.83 -2.66
C ILE A 100 -4.49 16.90 -1.26
N PHE A 101 -3.81 17.52 -0.30
CA PHE A 101 -4.27 17.61 1.09
C PHE A 101 -4.90 18.95 1.46
N SER A 102 -4.90 19.93 0.56
CA SER A 102 -5.45 21.27 0.81
C SER A 102 -6.83 21.52 0.20
N GLU A 103 -7.29 20.63 -0.68
CA GLU A 103 -8.70 20.54 -1.09
C GLU A 103 -9.51 19.68 -0.10
#